data_AF-A0A2N1E3F2-F1
#
_entry.id   AF-A0A2N1E3F2-F1
#
_cell.length_a   1.000
_cell.length_b   1.000
_cell.length_c   1.000
_cell.angle_alpha   90.00
_cell.angle_beta   90.00
_cell.angle_gamma   90.00
#
_symmetry.space_group_name_H-M   'P 1'
#
loop_
_entity.id
_entity.type
_entity.pdbx_description
1 polymer ?
#
loop_
_entity_poly.entity_id
_entity_poly.type
_entity_poly.pdbx_seq_one_letter_code
_entity_poly.pdbx_strand_id
1 'polypeptide(L)'
;MVNRAANATIKGYFYQFDFAILQLLLAANEHAIVTVEGIEDVDIDDVSNEQYTQCKYYAATDYNHSVIKPAIAAMIIHFKEVGSNKTPLPKYKLYGHYNEGQEKLPEKSKITVDFVKTHFLTTQKKDAPSELIHSKYNITDAEILQFVTLLEIDVYAASYEEQFESIAKLLLSTIPGATREDVENLFYPASINNIRTLAIEKNLIDRQTTKNRFIHEINNKSQLFNSWLRHYQGAKKYANLVREKYFKQSTATSIENKARFFIINLPAGHLDTANVLDLVLKFSKKFSNRPSSRISDTERFCPYIHLINADELALRNLKFSLRAATIPFLDGNDFKGSGFHIDSILKGPTSYMETRLKLIDELCDLDSTLNSSHRRPIQVFEFYYDTPTTGLNIPTAATYAAIKVDTLEDIKEMIK
;
A
#
# COMPACT_ATOMS: atom_id res chain seq x y z
N MET A 1 3.96 -33.49 -29.85
CA MET A 1 3.05 -32.97 -28.81
C MET A 1 3.93 -32.34 -27.75
N VAL A 2 4.05 -31.01 -27.75
CA VAL A 2 4.78 -30.31 -26.68
C VAL A 2 3.97 -30.53 -25.41
N ASN A 3 4.59 -31.17 -24.43
CA ASN A 3 3.98 -31.41 -23.13
C ASN A 3 3.59 -30.03 -22.57
N ARG A 4 2.28 -29.69 -22.58
CA ARG A 4 1.75 -28.49 -21.90
C ARG A 4 1.89 -28.75 -20.41
N ALA A 5 3.11 -28.63 -19.91
CA ALA A 5 3.38 -28.77 -18.50
C ALA A 5 2.87 -27.50 -17.81
N ALA A 6 2.10 -27.68 -16.73
CA ALA A 6 1.50 -26.58 -15.96
C ALA A 6 2.55 -25.55 -15.49
N ASN A 7 3.80 -25.98 -15.35
CA ASN A 7 4.93 -25.12 -14.97
C ASN A 7 5.14 -23.94 -15.93
N ALA A 8 5.00 -24.13 -17.25
CA ALA A 8 5.25 -23.08 -18.23
C ALA A 8 4.15 -22.00 -18.20
N THR A 9 2.89 -22.42 -18.05
CA THR A 9 1.77 -21.48 -17.89
C THR A 9 1.88 -20.71 -16.58
N ILE A 10 2.19 -21.39 -15.47
CA ILE A 10 2.41 -20.73 -14.18
C ILE A 10 3.57 -19.72 -14.29
N LYS A 11 4.71 -20.12 -14.87
CA LYS A 11 5.86 -19.21 -15.05
C LYS A 11 5.51 -18.01 -15.95
N GLY A 12 4.63 -18.19 -16.94
CA GLY A 12 4.05 -17.10 -17.72
C GLY A 12 3.31 -16.08 -16.86
N TYR A 13 2.45 -16.52 -15.94
CA TYR A 13 1.75 -15.62 -15.01
C TYR A 13 2.69 -14.90 -14.05
N PHE A 14 3.70 -15.58 -13.51
CA PHE A 14 4.69 -14.88 -12.67
C PHE A 14 5.51 -13.88 -13.48
N TYR A 15 5.82 -14.17 -14.75
CA TYR A 15 6.57 -13.26 -15.60
C TYR A 15 5.84 -11.94 -15.91
N GLN A 16 4.52 -11.99 -16.14
CA GLN A 16 3.71 -10.77 -16.27
C GLN A 16 3.53 -10.03 -14.93
N PHE A 17 3.47 -10.75 -13.80
CA PHE A 17 3.40 -10.11 -12.48
C PHE A 17 4.71 -9.41 -12.14
N ASP A 18 5.86 -10.04 -12.43
CA ASP A 18 7.18 -9.43 -12.32
C ASP A 18 7.25 -8.17 -13.19
N PHE A 19 6.73 -8.23 -14.41
CA PHE A 19 6.69 -7.05 -15.28
C PHE A 19 5.85 -5.92 -14.68
N ALA A 20 4.66 -6.22 -14.13
CA ALA A 20 3.82 -5.23 -13.44
C ALA A 20 4.54 -4.58 -12.25
N ILE A 21 5.21 -5.39 -11.42
CA ILE A 21 6.02 -4.91 -10.29
C ILE A 21 7.14 -4.00 -10.79
N LEU A 22 7.83 -4.41 -11.86
CA LEU A 22 8.91 -3.64 -12.46
C LEU A 22 8.40 -2.27 -12.95
N GLN A 23 7.25 -2.22 -13.62
CA GLN A 23 6.64 -0.96 -14.07
C GLN A 23 6.27 -0.06 -12.90
N LEU A 24 5.68 -0.62 -11.83
CA LEU A 24 5.36 0.15 -10.61
C LEU A 24 6.61 0.72 -9.95
N LEU A 25 7.69 -0.05 -9.84
CA LEU A 25 8.93 0.40 -9.21
C LEU A 25 9.65 1.47 -10.07
N LEU A 26 9.61 1.33 -11.39
CA LEU A 26 10.22 2.27 -12.33
C LEU A 26 9.40 3.54 -12.57
N ALA A 27 8.11 3.55 -12.23
CA ALA A 27 7.24 4.71 -12.45
C ALA A 27 7.83 5.97 -11.78
N ALA A 28 8.02 7.02 -12.59
CA ALA A 28 8.50 8.31 -12.13
C ALA A 28 7.39 9.11 -11.44
N ASN A 29 6.17 9.05 -11.99
CA ASN A 29 4.98 9.57 -11.34
C ASN A 29 4.44 8.52 -10.35
N GLU A 30 4.47 8.82 -9.05
CA GLU A 30 4.00 7.90 -8.02
C GLU A 30 2.49 7.62 -8.07
N HIS A 31 1.75 8.47 -8.79
CA HIS A 31 0.30 8.39 -8.97
C HIS A 31 -0.12 7.87 -10.35
N ALA A 32 0.82 7.48 -11.21
CA ALA A 32 0.48 6.79 -12.45
C ALA A 32 -0.30 5.51 -12.12
N ILE A 33 -1.36 5.26 -12.88
CA ILE A 33 -2.24 4.12 -12.66
C ILE A 33 -1.67 2.94 -13.43
N VAL A 34 -1.47 1.83 -12.73
CA VAL A 34 -1.14 0.54 -13.33
C VAL A 34 -2.34 -0.38 -13.14
N THR A 35 -2.90 -0.86 -14.26
CA THR A 35 -3.96 -1.87 -14.27
C THR A 35 -3.34 -3.22 -14.57
N VAL A 36 -3.58 -4.19 -13.70
CA VAL A 36 -3.13 -5.57 -13.87
C VAL A 36 -4.25 -6.35 -14.56
N GLU A 37 -3.92 -7.13 -15.60
CA GLU A 37 -4.92 -7.90 -16.37
C GLU A 37 -6.06 -7.00 -16.87
N GLY A 38 -5.69 -5.93 -17.58
CA GLY A 38 -6.63 -4.94 -18.14
C GLY A 38 -7.03 -5.29 -19.57
N ILE A 39 -6.77 -4.36 -20.49
CA ILE A 39 -6.83 -4.57 -21.94
C ILE A 39 -5.76 -5.56 -22.36
N GLU A 40 -4.51 -5.34 -21.91
CA GLU A 40 -3.43 -6.31 -21.99
C GLU A 40 -3.00 -6.73 -20.57
N ASP A 41 -1.95 -7.55 -20.44
CA ASP A 41 -1.53 -8.07 -19.12
C ASP A 41 -1.17 -6.96 -18.13
N VAL A 42 -0.55 -5.87 -18.62
CA VAL A 42 -0.16 -4.70 -17.83
C VAL A 42 -0.41 -3.42 -18.61
N ASP A 43 -1.32 -2.60 -18.11
CA ASP A 43 -1.67 -1.31 -18.69
C ASP A 43 -1.21 -0.18 -17.79
N ILE A 44 -0.64 0.86 -18.38
CA ILE A 44 -0.17 2.05 -17.67
C ILE A 44 -0.93 3.25 -18.22
N ASP A 45 -1.56 4.01 -17.32
CA ASP A 45 -2.21 5.28 -17.62
C ASP A 45 -1.56 6.39 -16.77
N ASP A 46 -0.86 7.29 -17.46
CA ASP A 46 -0.27 8.51 -16.90
C ASP A 46 -0.76 9.72 -17.71
N VAL A 47 -0.66 10.92 -17.14
CA VAL A 47 -1.25 12.19 -17.62
C VAL A 47 -1.02 12.46 -19.12
N SER A 48 0.04 11.91 -19.71
CA SER A 48 0.37 12.07 -21.13
C SER A 48 0.77 10.78 -21.86
N ASN A 49 0.68 9.62 -21.20
CA ASN A 49 1.18 8.37 -21.75
C ASN A 49 0.32 7.20 -21.30
N GLU A 50 -0.48 6.69 -22.24
CA GLU A 50 -1.21 5.44 -22.07
C GLU A 50 -0.48 4.34 -22.84
N GLN A 51 -0.19 3.22 -22.18
CA GLN A 51 0.55 2.10 -22.76
C GLN A 51 -0.06 0.76 -22.35
N TYR A 52 -0.30 -0.11 -23.33
CA TYR A 52 -0.79 -1.46 -23.12
C TYR A 52 0.29 -2.48 -23.42
N THR A 53 0.63 -3.33 -22.45
CA THR A 53 1.74 -4.28 -22.59
C THR A 53 1.27 -5.72 -22.41
N GLN A 54 1.49 -6.54 -23.43
CA GLN A 54 1.32 -7.99 -23.36
C GLN A 54 2.68 -8.65 -23.13
N CYS A 55 2.74 -9.52 -22.12
CA CYS A 55 3.87 -10.35 -21.82
C CYS A 55 3.77 -11.72 -22.52
N LYS A 56 4.90 -12.26 -23.00
CA LYS A 56 5.00 -13.63 -23.52
C LYS A 56 6.29 -14.31 -23.07
N TYR A 57 6.18 -15.29 -22.19
CA TYR A 57 7.36 -16.02 -21.70
C TYR A 57 7.41 -17.45 -22.24
N TYR A 58 8.32 -17.69 -23.17
CA TYR A 58 8.52 -18.98 -23.83
C TYR A 58 10.01 -19.35 -23.91
N ALA A 59 10.70 -19.29 -22.77
CA ALA A 59 12.15 -19.52 -22.65
C ALA A 59 12.67 -20.88 -23.13
N ALA A 60 11.78 -21.85 -23.36
CA ALA A 60 12.15 -23.20 -23.84
C ALA A 60 11.87 -23.41 -25.34
N THR A 61 11.41 -22.39 -26.06
CA THR A 61 11.02 -22.52 -27.48
C THR A 61 11.55 -21.37 -28.32
N ASP A 62 11.75 -21.67 -29.59
CA ASP A 62 12.16 -20.68 -30.58
C ASP A 62 11.03 -19.71 -30.90
N TYR A 63 11.41 -18.45 -31.05
CA TYR A 63 10.53 -17.43 -31.57
C TYR A 63 10.12 -17.75 -33.02
N ASN A 64 8.81 -17.59 -33.27
CA ASN A 64 8.20 -17.58 -34.59
C ASN A 64 7.02 -16.61 -34.55
N HIS A 65 6.74 -15.87 -35.62
CA HIS A 65 5.67 -14.85 -35.63
C HIS A 65 4.30 -15.36 -35.15
N SER A 66 4.01 -16.64 -35.35
CA SER A 66 2.77 -17.28 -34.91
C SER A 66 2.54 -17.22 -33.40
N VAL A 67 3.60 -17.16 -32.58
CA VAL A 67 3.47 -17.17 -31.11
C VAL A 67 3.02 -15.82 -30.56
N ILE A 68 3.32 -14.72 -31.28
CA ILE A 68 2.92 -13.35 -30.90
C ILE A 68 1.72 -12.85 -31.70
N LYS A 69 1.40 -13.51 -32.83
CA LYS A 69 0.28 -13.17 -33.72
C LYS A 69 -1.03 -12.87 -32.97
N PRO A 70 -1.51 -13.72 -32.04
CA PRO A 70 -2.77 -13.45 -31.34
C PRO A 70 -2.74 -12.13 -30.54
N ALA A 71 -1.61 -11.82 -29.91
CA ALA A 71 -1.44 -10.60 -29.14
C ALA A 71 -1.42 -9.37 -30.06
N ILE A 72 -0.61 -9.39 -31.11
CA ILE A 72 -0.54 -8.26 -32.06
C ILE A 72 -1.90 -8.03 -32.75
N ALA A 73 -2.62 -9.12 -33.06
CA ALA A 73 -3.96 -9.02 -33.62
C ALA A 73 -4.96 -8.38 -32.63
N ALA A 74 -4.94 -8.77 -31.35
CA ALA A 74 -5.77 -8.17 -30.32
C ALA A 74 -5.47 -6.66 -30.14
N MET A 75 -4.19 -6.30 -30.08
CA MET A 75 -3.74 -4.91 -29.95
C MET A 75 -4.24 -4.01 -31.09
N ILE A 76 -4.13 -4.46 -32.35
CA ILE A 76 -4.59 -3.64 -33.48
C ILE A 76 -6.13 -3.54 -33.56
N ILE A 77 -6.84 -4.59 -33.15
CA ILE A 77 -8.31 -4.54 -33.02
C ILE A 77 -8.68 -3.50 -31.96
N HIS A 78 -8.04 -3.54 -30.79
CA HIS A 78 -8.25 -2.54 -29.74
C HIS A 78 -7.89 -1.13 -30.20
N PHE A 79 -6.78 -0.96 -30.93
CA PHE A 79 -6.42 0.32 -31.53
C PHE A 79 -7.51 0.83 -32.48
N LYS A 80 -8.02 -0.02 -33.37
CA LYS A 80 -9.08 0.33 -34.31
C LYS A 80 -10.36 0.75 -33.59
N GLU A 81 -10.81 -0.04 -32.62
CA GLU A 81 -12.10 0.14 -31.96
C GLU A 81 -12.10 1.30 -30.95
N VAL A 82 -10.99 1.49 -30.23
CA VAL A 82 -10.90 2.40 -29.10
C VAL A 82 -9.72 3.36 -29.23
N GLY A 83 -8.52 2.83 -29.44
CA GLY A 83 -7.27 3.61 -29.34
C GLY A 83 -7.14 4.76 -30.34
N SER A 84 -7.67 4.59 -31.56
CA SER A 84 -7.63 5.59 -32.64
C SER A 84 -8.43 6.85 -32.34
N ASN A 85 -9.36 6.79 -31.38
CA ASN A 85 -10.19 7.91 -30.94
C ASN A 85 -9.60 8.66 -29.73
N LYS A 86 -8.46 8.20 -29.18
CA LYS A 86 -7.84 8.81 -28.01
C LYS A 86 -6.86 9.91 -28.38
N THR A 87 -6.67 10.87 -27.48
CA THR A 87 -5.68 11.94 -27.60
C THR A 87 -5.00 12.16 -26.25
N PRO A 88 -3.71 11.84 -26.09
CA PRO A 88 -2.81 11.27 -27.10
C PRO A 88 -3.18 9.83 -27.50
N LEU A 89 -2.62 9.35 -28.61
CA LEU A 89 -2.79 7.97 -29.05
C LEU A 89 -2.06 7.01 -28.08
N PRO A 90 -2.63 5.84 -27.75
CA PRO A 90 -2.00 4.89 -26.86
C PRO A 90 -0.86 4.15 -27.54
N LYS A 91 0.14 3.75 -26.76
CA LYS A 91 1.24 2.89 -27.19
C LYS A 91 0.92 1.43 -26.91
N TYR A 92 1.46 0.55 -27.74
CA TYR A 92 1.29 -0.90 -27.58
C TYR A 92 2.66 -1.55 -27.51
N LYS A 93 2.83 -2.46 -26.56
CA LYS A 93 4.09 -3.18 -26.37
C LYS A 93 3.84 -4.66 -26.26
N LEU A 94 4.58 -5.45 -27.04
CA LEU A 94 4.77 -6.86 -26.77
C LEU A 94 6.12 -7.04 -26.09
N TYR A 95 6.12 -7.62 -24.89
CA TYR A 95 7.30 -7.91 -24.09
C TYR A 95 7.50 -9.43 -23.97
N GLY A 96 8.38 -9.99 -24.81
CA GLY A 96 8.50 -11.43 -24.99
C GLY A 96 9.92 -11.97 -24.87
N HIS A 97 10.07 -13.10 -24.19
CA HIS A 97 11.34 -13.80 -24.02
C HIS A 97 11.27 -15.23 -24.59
N TYR A 98 12.28 -15.59 -25.38
CA TYR A 98 12.38 -16.84 -26.15
C TYR A 98 13.80 -17.41 -26.06
N ASN A 99 13.95 -18.71 -26.34
CA ASN A 99 15.27 -19.35 -26.33
C ASN A 99 16.17 -18.81 -27.46
N GLU A 100 15.66 -18.84 -28.69
CA GLU A 100 16.36 -18.44 -29.91
C GLU A 100 15.36 -18.06 -31.01
N GLY A 101 15.82 -17.72 -32.22
CA GLY A 101 14.97 -17.45 -33.37
C GLY A 101 14.48 -16.02 -33.48
N GLN A 102 14.84 -15.14 -32.55
CA GLN A 102 14.42 -13.74 -32.51
C GLN A 102 14.84 -12.94 -33.75
N GLU A 103 15.94 -13.33 -34.41
CA GLU A 103 16.46 -12.74 -35.64
C GLU A 103 15.50 -12.83 -36.82
N LYS A 104 14.48 -13.69 -36.74
CA LYS A 104 13.38 -13.77 -37.71
C LYS A 104 12.49 -12.51 -37.69
N LEU A 105 12.45 -11.77 -36.57
CA LEU A 105 11.76 -10.49 -36.52
C LEU A 105 12.58 -9.44 -37.27
N PRO A 106 12.05 -8.84 -38.37
CA PRO A 106 12.77 -7.79 -39.05
C PRO A 106 12.90 -6.55 -38.16
N GLU A 107 13.92 -5.74 -38.43
CA GLU A 107 14.08 -4.42 -37.82
C GLU A 107 12.80 -3.58 -37.98
N LYS A 108 12.48 -2.75 -36.98
CA LYS A 108 11.23 -1.96 -36.96
C LYS A 108 11.00 -1.15 -38.23
N SER A 109 12.06 -0.60 -38.84
CA SER A 109 11.99 0.16 -40.10
C SER A 109 11.55 -0.66 -41.31
N LYS A 110 11.61 -1.99 -41.25
CA LYS A 110 11.25 -2.94 -42.32
C LYS A 110 9.89 -3.61 -42.08
N ILE A 111 9.20 -3.30 -40.99
CA ILE A 111 7.85 -3.81 -40.71
C ILE A 111 6.86 -3.04 -41.59
N THR A 112 6.48 -3.63 -42.72
CA THR A 112 5.52 -3.07 -43.68
C THR A 112 4.08 -3.48 -43.36
N VAL A 113 3.11 -2.81 -43.99
CA VAL A 113 1.69 -3.22 -43.93
C VAL A 113 1.51 -4.67 -44.37
N ASP A 114 2.17 -5.08 -45.45
CA ASP A 114 2.11 -6.45 -45.97
C ASP A 114 2.69 -7.47 -44.98
N PHE A 115 3.78 -7.11 -44.30
CA PHE A 115 4.36 -7.94 -43.24
C PHE A 115 3.34 -8.17 -42.12
N VAL A 116 2.72 -7.10 -41.61
CA VAL A 116 1.72 -7.18 -40.54
C VAL A 116 0.51 -8.00 -40.99
N LYS A 117 -0.02 -7.75 -42.19
CA LYS A 117 -1.15 -8.51 -42.74
C LYS A 117 -0.85 -10.00 -42.84
N THR A 118 0.31 -10.34 -43.38
CA THR A 118 0.72 -11.72 -43.64
C THR A 118 1.03 -12.47 -42.35
N HIS A 119 1.83 -11.87 -41.46
CA HIS A 119 2.38 -12.57 -40.30
C HIS A 119 1.54 -12.43 -39.03
N PHE A 120 0.71 -11.38 -38.90
CA PHE A 120 -0.09 -11.13 -37.70
C PHE A 120 -1.60 -11.09 -37.95
N LEU A 121 -2.08 -10.69 -39.14
CA LEU A 121 -3.52 -10.53 -39.41
C LEU A 121 -4.11 -11.56 -40.38
N THR A 122 -3.38 -12.65 -40.65
CA THR A 122 -3.84 -13.75 -41.50
C THR A 122 -3.60 -15.08 -40.81
N THR A 123 -4.63 -15.89 -40.66
CA THR A 123 -4.54 -17.25 -40.09
C THR A 123 -4.88 -18.27 -41.16
N GLN A 124 -3.87 -19.02 -41.61
CA GLN A 124 -4.09 -20.14 -42.53
C GLN A 124 -4.70 -21.32 -41.78
N LYS A 125 -5.76 -21.90 -42.31
CA LYS A 125 -6.43 -23.10 -41.78
C LYS A 125 -6.21 -24.26 -42.76
N LYS A 126 -5.94 -25.45 -42.22
CA LYS A 126 -5.57 -26.64 -43.03
C LYS A 126 -6.73 -27.13 -43.92
N ASP A 127 -7.96 -27.01 -43.42
CA ASP A 127 -9.19 -27.53 -44.06
C ASP A 127 -10.31 -26.47 -44.16
N ALA A 128 -9.96 -25.18 -44.14
CA ALA A 128 -10.90 -24.07 -44.21
C ALA A 128 -10.26 -22.83 -44.89
N PRO A 129 -11.05 -21.89 -45.44
CA PRO A 129 -10.48 -20.65 -45.97
C PRO A 129 -9.69 -19.89 -44.92
N SER A 130 -8.59 -19.28 -45.35
CA SER A 130 -7.75 -18.42 -44.51
C SER A 130 -8.59 -17.34 -43.85
N GLU A 131 -8.41 -17.16 -42.55
CA GLU A 131 -9.08 -16.11 -41.79
C GLU A 131 -8.26 -14.82 -41.88
N LEU A 132 -8.83 -13.82 -42.54
CA LEU A 132 -8.23 -12.49 -42.71
C LEU A 132 -8.79 -11.55 -41.63
N ILE A 133 -8.04 -11.38 -40.55
CA ILE A 133 -8.43 -10.55 -39.39
C ILE A 133 -8.66 -9.10 -39.84
N HIS A 134 -7.78 -8.55 -40.67
CA HIS A 134 -7.92 -7.18 -41.18
C HIS A 134 -9.22 -6.98 -41.99
N SER A 135 -9.67 -7.99 -42.75
CA SER A 135 -10.94 -7.93 -43.48
C SER A 135 -12.14 -8.07 -42.55
N LYS A 136 -12.05 -8.91 -41.52
CA LYS A 136 -13.11 -9.14 -40.54
C LYS A 136 -13.42 -7.90 -39.70
N TYR A 137 -12.39 -7.14 -39.34
CA TYR A 137 -12.49 -5.94 -38.50
C TYR A 137 -12.37 -4.63 -39.29
N ASN A 138 -12.44 -4.69 -40.63
CA ASN A 138 -12.33 -3.53 -41.52
C ASN A 138 -11.12 -2.63 -41.21
N ILE A 139 -9.97 -3.26 -40.93
CA ILE A 139 -8.71 -2.56 -40.62
C ILE A 139 -8.05 -2.16 -41.95
N THR A 140 -7.90 -0.86 -42.15
CA THR A 140 -7.32 -0.27 -43.36
C THR A 140 -5.79 -0.19 -43.29
N ASP A 141 -5.15 -0.06 -44.44
CA ASP A 141 -3.69 0.06 -44.56
C ASP A 141 -3.17 1.31 -43.85
N ALA A 142 -3.93 2.42 -43.87
CA ALA A 142 -3.61 3.64 -43.15
C ALA A 142 -3.60 3.41 -41.62
N GLU A 143 -4.55 2.64 -41.10
CA GLU A 143 -4.62 2.30 -39.67
C GLU A 143 -3.50 1.34 -39.26
N ILE A 144 -3.15 0.39 -40.12
CA ILE A 144 -1.99 -0.48 -39.90
C ILE A 144 -0.71 0.36 -39.82
N LEU A 145 -0.51 1.30 -40.75
CA LEU A 145 0.65 2.20 -40.71
C LEU A 145 0.70 2.99 -39.42
N GLN A 146 -0.42 3.60 -39.01
CA GLN A 146 -0.49 4.37 -37.77
C GLN A 146 -0.21 3.50 -36.53
N PHE A 147 -0.84 2.33 -36.44
CA PHE A 147 -0.62 1.36 -35.37
C PHE A 147 0.86 0.93 -35.26
N VAL A 148 1.51 0.63 -36.39
CA VAL A 148 2.93 0.23 -36.40
C VAL A 148 3.84 1.31 -35.83
N THR A 149 3.50 2.60 -35.97
CA THR A 149 4.28 3.68 -35.32
C THR A 149 4.20 3.62 -33.79
N LEU A 150 3.07 3.18 -33.26
CA LEU A 150 2.75 3.10 -31.83
C LEU A 150 3.15 1.75 -31.21
N LEU A 151 3.43 0.76 -32.04
CA LEU A 151 3.79 -0.60 -31.62
C LEU A 151 5.28 -0.75 -31.35
N GLU A 152 5.62 -1.36 -30.22
CA GLU A 152 6.93 -1.87 -29.87
C GLU A 152 6.86 -3.40 -29.72
N ILE A 153 7.70 -4.12 -30.44
CA ILE A 153 7.81 -5.58 -30.31
C ILE A 153 9.20 -5.88 -29.78
N ASP A 154 9.28 -6.25 -28.51
CA ASP A 154 10.51 -6.69 -27.86
C ASP A 154 10.49 -8.21 -27.69
N VAL A 155 11.21 -8.92 -28.55
CA VAL A 155 11.39 -10.39 -28.47
C VAL A 155 12.69 -10.80 -27.76
N TYR A 156 13.49 -9.80 -27.36
CA TYR A 156 14.73 -9.94 -26.60
C TYR A 156 14.54 -9.48 -25.15
N ALA A 157 13.30 -9.51 -24.67
CA ALA A 157 12.97 -9.10 -23.32
C ALA A 157 13.76 -9.90 -22.28
N ALA A 158 13.95 -9.32 -21.10
CA ALA A 158 14.67 -9.95 -20.01
C ALA A 158 14.06 -11.31 -19.65
N SER A 159 14.90 -12.27 -19.28
CA SER A 159 14.46 -13.53 -18.69
C SER A 159 13.73 -13.32 -17.37
N TYR A 160 13.06 -14.37 -16.89
CA TYR A 160 12.38 -14.35 -15.59
C TYR A 160 13.36 -14.02 -14.46
N GLU A 161 14.54 -14.64 -14.51
CA GLU A 161 15.59 -14.48 -13.51
C GLU A 161 16.20 -13.06 -13.55
N GLU A 162 16.38 -12.48 -14.75
CA GLU A 162 16.85 -11.09 -14.91
C GLU A 162 15.82 -10.05 -14.45
N GLN A 163 14.53 -10.31 -14.69
CA GLN A 163 13.45 -9.47 -14.15
C GLN A 163 13.47 -9.47 -12.63
N PHE A 164 13.55 -10.66 -12.01
CA PHE A 164 13.66 -10.80 -10.57
C PHE A 164 14.86 -10.01 -10.01
N GLU A 165 16.04 -10.13 -10.63
CA GLU A 165 17.22 -9.36 -10.18
C GLU A 165 17.04 -7.84 -10.32
N SER A 166 16.32 -7.39 -11.35
CA SER A 166 16.00 -5.98 -11.55
C SER A 166 15.02 -5.47 -10.48
N ILE A 167 13.97 -6.24 -10.20
CA ILE A 167 13.01 -5.96 -9.13
C ILE A 167 13.72 -5.92 -7.79
N ALA A 168 14.61 -6.89 -7.51
CA ALA A 168 15.32 -6.96 -6.26
C ALA A 168 16.20 -5.73 -6.03
N LYS A 169 16.93 -5.28 -7.06
CA LYS A 169 17.71 -4.03 -6.99
C LYS A 169 16.84 -2.80 -6.71
N LEU A 170 15.68 -2.72 -7.37
CA LEU A 170 14.76 -1.60 -7.18
C LEU A 170 14.09 -1.61 -5.80
N LEU A 171 13.73 -2.78 -5.26
CA LEU A 171 13.20 -2.89 -3.90
C LEU A 171 14.24 -2.46 -2.86
N LEU A 172 15.50 -2.86 -3.03
CA LEU A 172 16.60 -2.43 -2.16
C LEU A 172 16.81 -0.91 -2.17
N SER A 173 16.68 -0.26 -3.33
CA SER A 173 16.84 1.19 -3.43
C SER A 173 15.60 1.96 -2.98
N THR A 174 14.42 1.37 -3.12
CA THR A 174 13.13 2.02 -2.82
C THR A 174 12.77 1.93 -1.34
N ILE A 175 13.08 0.83 -0.66
CA ILE A 175 12.71 0.60 0.74
C ILE A 175 13.92 0.85 1.65
N PRO A 176 13.93 1.93 2.46
CA PRO A 176 15.07 2.26 3.32
C PRO A 176 15.38 1.15 4.33
N GLY A 177 16.64 0.71 4.36
CA GLY A 177 17.09 -0.33 5.30
C GLY A 177 16.65 -1.75 4.94
N ALA A 178 16.15 -1.97 3.73
CA ALA A 178 15.94 -3.31 3.18
C ALA A 178 17.28 -4.00 2.92
N THR A 179 17.37 -5.27 3.30
CA THR A 179 18.47 -6.17 2.97
C THR A 179 18.06 -7.10 1.82
N ARG A 180 19.04 -7.79 1.22
CA ARG A 180 18.75 -8.80 0.20
C ARG A 180 17.85 -9.91 0.72
N GLU A 181 18.06 -10.33 1.97
CA GLU A 181 17.24 -11.33 2.64
C GLU A 181 15.80 -10.85 2.85
N ASP A 182 15.59 -9.57 3.18
CA ASP A 182 14.24 -9.00 3.25
C ASP A 182 13.56 -9.00 1.88
N VAL A 183 14.30 -8.70 0.81
CA VAL A 183 13.73 -8.72 -0.54
C VAL A 183 13.26 -10.12 -0.92
N GLU A 184 14.12 -11.13 -0.72
CA GLU A 184 13.82 -12.51 -1.11
C GLU A 184 12.69 -13.13 -0.29
N ASN A 185 12.67 -12.89 1.02
CA ASN A 185 11.75 -13.59 1.93
C ASN A 185 10.50 -12.79 2.29
N LEU A 186 10.50 -11.47 2.07
CA LEU A 186 9.43 -10.59 2.48
C LEU A 186 8.88 -9.73 1.34
N PHE A 187 9.69 -8.83 0.80
CA PHE A 187 9.16 -7.78 -0.08
C PHE A 187 8.76 -8.32 -1.45
N TYR A 188 9.53 -9.23 -2.05
CA TYR A 188 9.15 -9.84 -3.33
C TYR A 188 7.91 -10.74 -3.20
N PRO A 189 7.82 -11.66 -2.20
CA PRO A 189 6.59 -12.40 -1.96
C PRO A 189 5.36 -11.51 -1.70
N ALA A 190 5.53 -10.42 -0.93
CA ALA A 190 4.46 -9.44 -0.70
C ALA A 190 4.04 -8.73 -2.00
N SER A 191 5.00 -8.35 -2.83
CA SER A 191 4.78 -7.72 -4.14
C SER A 191 3.97 -8.63 -5.06
N ILE A 192 4.38 -9.90 -5.19
CA ILE A 192 3.64 -10.89 -5.97
C ILE A 192 2.23 -11.09 -5.44
N ASN A 193 2.06 -11.17 -4.11
CA ASN A 193 0.74 -11.34 -3.52
C ASN A 193 -0.17 -10.13 -3.80
N ASN A 194 0.40 -8.92 -3.76
CA ASN A 194 -0.30 -7.69 -4.07
C ASN A 194 -0.84 -7.72 -5.52
N ILE A 195 0.05 -7.94 -6.49
CA ILE A 195 -0.33 -7.99 -7.92
C ILE A 195 -1.30 -9.15 -8.20
N ARG A 196 -1.09 -10.33 -7.60
CA ARG A 196 -2.00 -11.47 -7.73
C ARG A 196 -3.41 -11.11 -7.23
N THR A 197 -3.50 -10.40 -6.10
CA THR A 197 -4.80 -10.02 -5.53
C THR A 197 -5.54 -9.11 -6.49
N LEU A 198 -4.86 -8.12 -7.09
CA LEU A 198 -5.43 -7.25 -8.12
C LEU A 198 -5.87 -8.07 -9.35
N ALA A 199 -5.04 -8.99 -9.84
CA ALA A 199 -5.29 -9.77 -11.05
C ALA A 199 -6.58 -10.63 -10.98
N ILE A 200 -6.97 -11.09 -9.80
CA ILE A 200 -8.15 -11.96 -9.62
C ILE A 200 -9.45 -11.21 -9.38
N GLU A 201 -9.40 -9.88 -9.24
CA GLU A 201 -10.60 -9.08 -8.99
C GLU A 201 -11.56 -9.09 -10.19
N LYS A 202 -12.86 -9.00 -9.91
CA LYS A 202 -13.89 -9.09 -10.95
C LYS A 202 -14.00 -7.82 -11.80
N ASN A 203 -13.89 -6.65 -11.17
CA ASN A 203 -14.04 -5.37 -11.85
C ASN A 203 -12.67 -4.80 -12.20
N LEU A 204 -12.55 -4.17 -13.38
CA LEU A 204 -11.30 -3.57 -13.84
C LEU A 204 -10.76 -2.47 -12.91
N ILE A 205 -11.64 -1.66 -12.32
CA ILE A 205 -11.25 -0.59 -11.39
C ILE A 205 -10.55 -1.16 -10.15
N ASP A 206 -11.00 -2.34 -9.68
CA ASP A 206 -10.42 -3.01 -8.51
C ASP A 206 -9.05 -3.66 -8.83
N ARG A 207 -8.68 -3.78 -10.12
CA ARG A 207 -7.36 -4.24 -10.57
C ARG A 207 -6.32 -3.13 -10.67
N GLN A 208 -6.68 -1.91 -10.29
CA GLN A 208 -5.83 -0.73 -10.41
C GLN A 208 -5.03 -0.47 -9.13
N THR A 209 -3.78 -0.07 -9.31
CA THR A 209 -2.94 0.42 -8.22
C THR A 209 -2.02 1.54 -8.72
N THR A 210 -1.32 2.17 -7.78
CA THR A 210 -0.31 3.19 -8.05
C THR A 210 0.98 2.80 -7.34
N LYS A 211 2.12 3.36 -7.74
CA LYS A 211 3.39 3.12 -7.07
C LYS A 211 3.31 3.46 -5.57
N ASN A 212 2.69 4.59 -5.23
CA ASN A 212 2.55 5.02 -3.84
C ASN A 212 1.78 3.99 -2.99
N ARG A 213 0.61 3.55 -3.47
CA ARG A 213 -0.21 2.52 -2.80
C ARG A 213 0.53 1.20 -2.69
N PHE A 214 1.13 0.74 -3.79
CA PHE A 214 1.89 -0.51 -3.84
C PHE A 214 3.02 -0.54 -2.82
N ILE A 215 3.87 0.50 -2.76
CA ILE A 215 4.99 0.57 -1.81
C ILE A 215 4.49 0.60 -0.36
N HIS A 216 3.41 1.33 -0.08
CA HIS A 216 2.80 1.37 1.24
C HIS A 216 2.31 -0.02 1.70
N GLU A 217 1.66 -0.77 0.81
CA GLU A 217 1.09 -2.09 1.13
C GLU A 217 2.18 -3.18 1.31
N ILE A 218 3.29 -3.13 0.57
CA ILE A 218 4.37 -4.14 0.70
C ILE A 218 5.35 -3.84 1.85
N ASN A 219 5.45 -2.59 2.32
CA ASN A 219 6.40 -2.20 3.37
C ASN A 219 5.88 -2.49 4.79
N ASN A 220 5.56 -3.75 5.07
CA ASN A 220 4.98 -4.22 6.34
C ASN A 220 6.01 -4.83 7.30
N LYS A 221 7.32 -4.65 7.04
CA LYS A 221 8.43 -5.28 7.80
C LYS A 221 8.34 -5.07 9.31
N SER A 222 8.00 -3.84 9.75
CA SER A 222 7.88 -3.51 11.17
C SER A 222 6.72 -4.24 11.86
N GLN A 223 5.59 -4.41 11.15
CA GLN A 223 4.41 -5.11 11.65
C GLN A 223 4.69 -6.61 11.79
N LEU A 224 5.29 -7.23 10.77
CA LEU A 224 5.65 -8.65 10.79
C LEU A 224 6.73 -8.93 11.84
N PHE A 225 7.76 -8.09 11.93
CA PHE A 225 8.78 -8.22 12.97
C PHE A 225 8.16 -8.14 14.37
N ASN A 226 7.27 -7.18 14.63
CA ASN A 226 6.58 -7.08 15.92
C ASN A 226 5.74 -8.33 16.22
N SER A 227 5.02 -8.84 15.22
CA SER A 227 4.20 -10.05 15.35
C SER A 227 5.06 -11.30 15.63
N TRP A 228 6.15 -11.50 14.87
CA TRP A 228 7.06 -12.63 15.04
C TRP A 228 7.88 -12.55 16.32
N LEU A 229 8.40 -11.37 16.67
CA LEU A 229 9.15 -11.15 17.90
C LEU A 229 8.29 -11.50 19.13
N ARG A 230 7.01 -11.13 19.10
CA ARG A 230 6.05 -11.47 20.15
C ARG A 230 5.79 -12.97 20.23
N HIS A 231 5.59 -13.62 19.09
CA HIS A 231 5.39 -15.08 19.02
C HIS A 231 6.61 -15.86 19.50
N TYR A 232 7.82 -15.42 19.13
CA TYR A 232 9.07 -16.15 19.40
C TYR A 232 9.65 -15.89 20.80
N GLN A 233 9.50 -14.66 21.33
CA GLN A 233 10.10 -14.27 22.61
C GLN A 233 9.11 -14.27 23.79
N GLY A 234 7.82 -14.44 23.53
CA GLY A 234 6.74 -14.38 24.52
C GLY A 234 6.33 -12.95 24.88
N ALA A 235 5.06 -12.77 25.24
CA ALA A 235 4.42 -11.47 25.45
C ALA A 235 5.17 -10.54 26.43
N LYS A 236 5.70 -11.09 27.53
CA LYS A 236 6.41 -10.31 28.57
C LYS A 236 7.74 -9.72 28.07
N LYS A 237 8.51 -10.47 27.28
CA LYS A 237 9.79 -9.99 26.74
C LYS A 237 9.54 -8.97 25.62
N TYR A 238 8.53 -9.19 24.80
CA TYR A 238 8.06 -8.21 23.81
C TYR A 238 7.63 -6.90 24.48
N ALA A 239 6.78 -6.96 25.52
CA ALA A 239 6.33 -5.77 26.25
C ALA A 239 7.51 -5.00 26.87
N ASN A 240 8.51 -5.71 27.40
CA ASN A 240 9.75 -5.09 27.89
C ASN A 240 10.52 -4.39 26.75
N LEU A 241 10.69 -5.01 25.58
CA LEU A 241 11.40 -4.38 24.45
C LEU A 241 10.69 -3.13 23.95
N VAL A 242 9.37 -3.18 23.82
CA VAL A 242 8.54 -2.00 23.47
C VAL A 242 8.72 -0.91 24.52
N ARG A 243 8.68 -1.27 25.81
CA ARG A 243 8.94 -0.34 26.91
C ARG A 243 10.31 0.32 26.78
N GLU A 244 11.38 -0.46 26.64
CA GLU A 244 12.75 0.05 26.51
C GLU A 244 12.91 0.99 25.31
N LYS A 245 12.24 0.69 24.19
CA LYS A 245 12.34 1.49 22.96
C LYS A 245 11.54 2.78 23.00
N TYR A 246 10.33 2.76 23.55
CA TYR A 246 9.36 3.86 23.39
C TYR A 246 8.97 4.56 24.70
N PHE A 247 9.00 3.86 25.83
CA PHE A 247 8.41 4.35 27.08
C PHE A 247 9.39 4.46 28.25
N LYS A 248 10.62 3.96 28.10
CA LYS A 248 11.70 4.11 29.06
C LYS A 248 12.59 5.28 28.66
N GLN A 249 12.89 6.12 29.63
CA GLN A 249 13.87 7.19 29.47
C GLN A 249 15.15 6.75 30.17
N SER A 250 16.23 6.63 29.41
CA SER A 250 17.51 6.12 29.92
C SER A 250 18.24 7.10 30.84
N THR A 251 17.92 8.40 30.79
CA THR A 251 18.71 9.46 31.46
C THR A 251 17.90 10.59 32.09
N ALA A 252 16.57 10.66 31.90
CA ALA A 252 15.75 11.77 32.37
C ALA A 252 15.03 11.46 33.68
N THR A 253 15.02 12.43 34.61
CA THR A 253 14.24 12.39 35.87
C THR A 253 12.76 12.70 35.67
N SER A 254 12.35 13.11 34.46
CA SER A 254 10.98 13.47 34.11
C SER A 254 10.66 13.18 32.65
N ILE A 255 9.40 12.81 32.40
CA ILE A 255 8.92 12.47 31.06
C ILE A 255 8.96 13.66 30.09
N GLU A 256 9.37 13.41 28.84
CA GLU A 256 9.60 14.45 27.86
C GLU A 256 8.31 15.22 27.54
N ASN A 257 8.45 16.52 27.32
CA ASN A 257 7.37 17.39 26.94
C ASN A 257 6.97 17.18 25.44
N LYS A 258 5.98 16.30 25.20
CA LYS A 258 5.49 15.92 23.86
C LYS A 258 3.96 15.82 23.83
N ALA A 259 3.37 16.01 22.67
CA ALA A 259 1.94 15.77 22.43
C ALA A 259 1.78 14.30 22.05
N ARG A 260 1.38 13.48 23.02
CA ARG A 260 1.29 12.02 22.85
C ARG A 260 -0.14 11.61 22.56
N PHE A 261 -0.33 10.90 21.46
CA PHE A 261 -1.59 10.30 21.06
C PHE A 261 -1.48 8.79 21.25
N PHE A 262 -2.43 8.23 21.99
CA PHE A 262 -2.57 6.80 22.19
C PHE A 262 -3.85 6.34 21.51
N ILE A 263 -3.69 5.56 20.44
CA ILE A 263 -4.79 5.01 19.67
C ILE A 263 -4.91 3.53 20.05
N ILE A 264 -6.08 3.10 20.51
CA ILE A 264 -6.33 1.72 20.92
C ILE A 264 -7.31 1.10 19.95
N ASN A 265 -6.77 0.27 19.05
CA ASN A 265 -7.50 -0.49 18.05
C ASN A 265 -7.61 -1.96 18.48
N LEU A 266 -8.50 -2.22 19.45
CA LEU A 266 -8.86 -3.57 19.89
C LEU A 266 -10.31 -3.88 19.53
N PRO A 267 -10.70 -5.16 19.35
CA PRO A 267 -12.10 -5.54 19.15
C PRO A 267 -12.99 -5.07 20.32
N ALA A 268 -14.25 -4.75 20.05
CA ALA A 268 -15.18 -4.23 21.07
C ALA A 268 -15.27 -5.13 22.33
N GLY A 269 -15.23 -6.46 22.14
CA GLY A 269 -15.24 -7.43 23.24
C GLY A 269 -14.01 -7.39 24.16
N HIS A 270 -12.93 -6.73 23.74
CA HIS A 270 -11.68 -6.56 24.51
C HIS A 270 -11.63 -5.20 25.24
N LEU A 271 -12.65 -4.35 25.08
CA LEU A 271 -12.72 -2.99 25.64
C LEU A 271 -13.69 -2.91 26.83
N ASP A 272 -13.51 -3.77 27.83
CA ASP A 272 -14.34 -3.67 29.04
C ASP A 272 -14.06 -2.37 29.81
N THR A 273 -15.13 -1.73 30.29
CA THR A 273 -15.05 -0.37 30.86
C THR A 273 -14.09 -0.26 32.04
N ALA A 274 -13.97 -1.31 32.86
CA ALA A 274 -13.10 -1.30 34.04
C ALA A 274 -11.61 -1.35 33.66
N ASN A 275 -11.21 -2.23 32.75
CA ASN A 275 -9.82 -2.30 32.28
C ASN A 275 -9.44 -1.10 31.41
N VAL A 276 -10.37 -0.59 30.61
CA VAL A 276 -10.16 0.66 29.85
C VAL A 276 -9.94 1.82 30.81
N LEU A 277 -10.76 1.96 31.85
CA LEU A 277 -10.56 2.98 32.89
C LEU A 277 -9.18 2.83 33.55
N ASP A 278 -8.80 1.64 34.00
CA ASP A 278 -7.48 1.39 34.60
C ASP A 278 -6.33 1.78 33.64
N LEU A 279 -6.44 1.42 32.35
CA LEU A 279 -5.46 1.80 31.34
C LEU A 279 -5.37 3.33 31.15
N VAL A 280 -6.52 4.01 31.01
CA VAL A 280 -6.60 5.48 30.85
C VAL A 280 -6.02 6.19 32.09
N LEU A 281 -6.30 5.69 33.29
CA LEU A 281 -5.72 6.21 34.53
C LEU A 281 -4.19 6.03 34.56
N LYS A 282 -3.67 4.88 34.09
CA LYS A 282 -2.23 4.64 33.96
C LYS A 282 -1.59 5.61 32.96
N PHE A 283 -2.22 5.84 31.80
CA PHE A 283 -1.75 6.86 30.85
C PHE A 283 -1.73 8.25 31.48
N SER A 284 -2.82 8.65 32.12
CA SER A 284 -2.95 9.93 32.80
C SER A 284 -1.92 10.12 33.93
N LYS A 285 -1.54 9.05 34.62
CA LYS A 285 -0.53 9.10 35.69
C LYS A 285 0.89 9.22 35.14
N LYS A 286 1.20 8.54 34.04
CA LYS A 286 2.55 8.46 33.46
C LYS A 286 2.86 9.61 32.50
N PHE A 287 1.88 10.04 31.71
CA PHE A 287 2.08 10.97 30.59
C PHE A 287 1.43 12.34 30.81
N SER A 288 1.11 12.69 32.06
CA SER A 288 0.67 14.03 32.43
C SER A 288 1.49 14.59 33.57
N ASN A 289 1.73 15.90 33.57
CA ASN A 289 2.41 16.54 34.69
C ASN A 289 1.55 16.50 35.95
N ARG A 290 2.19 16.30 37.10
CA ARG A 290 1.53 16.46 38.39
C ARG A 290 1.31 17.95 38.70
N PRO A 291 0.31 18.29 39.51
CA PRO A 291 0.18 19.63 40.08
C PRO A 291 1.46 20.02 40.79
N SER A 292 2.04 21.14 40.36
CA SER A 292 3.27 21.69 40.92
C SER A 292 3.36 23.14 40.51
N SER A 293 3.52 24.05 41.47
CA SER A 293 3.74 25.48 41.22
C SER A 293 5.05 25.78 40.51
N ARG A 294 5.97 24.80 40.44
CA ARG A 294 7.30 24.95 39.81
C ARG A 294 7.29 24.70 38.30
N ILE A 295 6.22 24.12 37.77
CA ILE A 295 6.10 23.81 36.34
C ILE A 295 5.33 24.93 35.66
N SER A 296 5.93 25.56 34.66
CA SER A 296 5.28 26.62 33.88
C SER A 296 4.14 26.05 33.03
N ASP A 297 3.12 26.86 32.74
CA ASP A 297 1.96 26.39 31.97
C ASP A 297 2.31 25.98 30.53
N THR A 298 3.40 26.50 29.98
CA THR A 298 3.95 26.10 28.67
C THR A 298 4.58 24.71 28.69
N GLU A 299 5.05 24.24 29.84
CA GLU A 299 5.69 22.94 30.01
C GLU A 299 4.71 21.82 30.39
N ARG A 300 3.48 22.16 30.81
CA ARG A 300 2.44 21.19 31.14
C ARG A 300 1.93 20.47 29.89
N PHE A 301 1.82 19.15 29.94
CA PHE A 301 1.17 18.29 28.96
C PHE A 301 0.26 17.26 29.63
N CYS A 302 -0.63 16.72 28.81
CA CYS A 302 -1.40 15.51 29.07
C CYS A 302 -1.57 14.74 27.75
N PRO A 303 -1.87 13.43 27.78
CA PRO A 303 -2.03 12.64 26.58
C PRO A 303 -3.41 12.81 25.94
N TYR A 304 -3.48 12.50 24.65
CA TYR A 304 -4.71 12.26 23.89
C TYR A 304 -4.94 10.76 23.78
N ILE A 305 -6.19 10.32 23.91
CA ILE A 305 -6.58 8.92 23.85
C ILE A 305 -7.78 8.78 22.92
N HIS A 306 -7.72 7.81 22.02
CA HIS A 306 -8.82 7.44 21.13
C HIS A 306 -9.02 5.91 21.18
N LEU A 307 -10.28 5.48 21.27
CA LEU A 307 -10.70 4.08 21.34
C LEU A 307 -11.57 3.76 20.12
N ILE A 308 -11.01 3.08 19.11
CA ILE A 308 -11.64 3.00 17.78
C ILE A 308 -12.95 2.22 17.78
N ASN A 309 -12.99 1.06 18.46
CA ASN A 309 -14.16 0.17 18.46
C ASN A 309 -14.98 0.29 19.76
N ALA A 310 -14.85 1.41 20.49
CA ALA A 310 -15.66 1.66 21.67
C ALA A 310 -17.01 2.26 21.24
N ASP A 311 -18.11 1.63 21.64
CA ASP A 311 -19.43 2.19 21.38
C ASP A 311 -19.70 3.46 22.23
N GLU A 312 -20.70 4.24 21.81
CA GLU A 312 -21.07 5.50 22.48
C GLU A 312 -21.40 5.29 23.97
N LEU A 313 -22.01 4.15 24.31
CA LEU A 313 -22.41 3.81 25.67
C LEU A 313 -21.17 3.55 26.55
N ALA A 314 -20.18 2.83 26.02
CA ALA A 314 -18.91 2.52 26.66
C ALA A 314 -18.07 3.79 26.87
N LEU A 315 -17.98 4.66 25.86
CA LEU A 315 -17.31 5.96 25.96
C LEU A 315 -17.98 6.85 27.02
N ARG A 316 -19.32 6.91 27.00
CA ARG A 316 -20.09 7.65 28.00
C ARG A 316 -19.87 7.12 29.41
N ASN A 317 -19.87 5.80 29.60
CA ASN A 317 -19.62 5.17 30.89
C ASN A 317 -18.18 5.41 31.38
N LEU A 318 -17.20 5.40 30.48
CA LEU A 318 -15.82 5.76 30.78
C LEU A 318 -15.73 7.21 31.27
N LYS A 319 -16.34 8.16 30.56
CA LYS A 319 -16.40 9.58 30.94
C LYS A 319 -17.06 9.77 32.32
N PHE A 320 -18.16 9.06 32.60
CA PHE A 320 -18.78 9.07 33.92
C PHE A 320 -17.84 8.53 35.00
N SER A 321 -17.15 7.43 34.72
CA SER A 321 -16.23 6.80 35.68
C SER A 321 -15.02 7.70 35.98
N LEU A 322 -14.47 8.38 34.96
CA LEU A 322 -13.40 9.37 35.14
C LEU A 322 -13.86 10.55 35.99
N ARG A 323 -15.07 11.06 35.74
CA ARG A 323 -15.65 12.14 36.56
C ARG A 323 -15.88 11.71 38.00
N ALA A 324 -16.42 10.50 38.22
CA ALA A 324 -16.61 9.94 39.55
C ALA A 324 -15.28 9.75 40.29
N ALA A 325 -14.22 9.39 39.56
CA ALA A 325 -12.85 9.31 40.07
C ALA A 325 -12.14 10.68 40.17
N THR A 326 -12.85 11.79 39.95
CA THR A 326 -12.32 13.17 40.00
C THR A 326 -11.11 13.41 39.09
N ILE A 327 -11.06 12.75 37.93
CA ILE A 327 -10.01 12.95 36.93
C ILE A 327 -10.49 13.98 35.90
N PRO A 328 -9.91 15.18 35.84
CA PRO A 328 -10.30 16.18 34.86
C PRO A 328 -9.81 15.77 33.47
N PHE A 329 -10.71 15.83 32.49
CA PHE A 329 -10.42 15.56 31.09
C PHE A 329 -11.10 16.57 30.18
N LEU A 330 -10.62 16.67 28.93
CA LEU A 330 -11.31 17.38 27.86
C LEU A 330 -11.73 16.38 26.78
N ASP A 331 -12.87 16.62 26.15
CA ASP A 331 -13.36 15.81 25.03
C ASP A 331 -13.77 16.63 23.80
N GLY A 332 -13.35 17.90 23.76
CA GLY A 332 -13.54 18.79 22.61
C GLY A 332 -14.95 19.34 22.45
N ASN A 333 -15.90 18.96 23.32
CA ASN A 333 -17.28 19.45 23.31
C ASN A 333 -17.47 20.48 24.43
N ASP A 334 -17.66 21.75 24.07
CA ASP A 334 -17.77 22.83 25.06
C ASP A 334 -19.11 22.80 25.82
N PHE A 335 -20.16 22.29 25.20
CA PHE A 335 -21.46 22.06 25.82
C PHE A 335 -22.22 20.96 25.09
N LYS A 336 -23.34 20.50 25.68
CA LYS A 336 -24.16 19.44 25.08
C LYS A 336 -24.68 19.87 23.71
N GLY A 337 -24.24 19.17 22.66
CA GLY A 337 -24.65 19.44 21.29
C GLY A 337 -23.84 20.53 20.57
N SER A 338 -22.71 20.99 21.13
CA SER A 338 -21.82 21.93 20.44
C SER A 338 -21.15 21.29 19.20
N GLY A 339 -21.00 19.97 19.21
CA GLY A 339 -20.06 19.30 18.32
C GLY A 339 -18.62 19.46 18.80
N PHE A 340 -17.71 18.83 18.07
CA PHE A 340 -16.28 18.83 18.38
C PHE A 340 -15.59 20.11 17.90
N HIS A 341 -14.82 20.74 18.79
CA HIS A 341 -14.04 21.93 18.50
C HIS A 341 -12.55 21.69 18.74
N ILE A 342 -11.75 21.87 17.68
CA ILE A 342 -10.29 21.69 17.70
C ILE A 342 -9.65 22.62 18.74
N ASP A 343 -10.03 23.90 18.78
CA ASP A 343 -9.49 24.85 19.75
C ASP A 343 -9.75 24.42 21.20
N SER A 344 -10.86 23.74 21.44
CA SER A 344 -11.25 23.29 22.78
C SER A 344 -10.51 22.04 23.21
N ILE A 345 -10.32 21.05 22.32
CA ILE A 345 -9.48 19.89 22.65
C ILE A 345 -8.01 20.29 22.76
N LEU A 346 -7.52 21.30 22.02
CA LEU A 346 -6.12 21.71 22.05
C LEU A 346 -5.70 22.46 23.31
N LYS A 347 -6.65 23.00 24.09
CA LYS A 347 -6.39 23.65 25.38
C LYS A 347 -5.49 22.76 26.26
N GLY A 348 -4.32 23.27 26.62
CA GLY A 348 -3.35 22.56 27.44
C GLY A 348 -3.71 22.62 28.92
N PRO A 349 -3.14 21.73 29.76
CA PRO A 349 -3.23 21.88 31.20
C PRO A 349 -2.55 23.18 31.64
N THR A 350 -3.13 23.86 32.61
CA THR A 350 -2.57 25.06 33.24
C THR A 350 -2.52 24.88 34.76
N SER A 351 -1.89 25.83 35.44
CA SER A 351 -1.86 25.91 36.90
C SER A 351 -3.26 26.03 37.54
N TYR A 352 -4.24 26.53 36.77
CA TYR A 352 -5.64 26.70 37.21
C TYR A 352 -6.59 25.66 36.62
N MET A 353 -6.21 24.99 35.53
CA MET A 353 -7.01 23.99 34.83
C MET A 353 -6.20 22.70 34.69
N GLU A 354 -6.39 21.79 35.65
CA GLU A 354 -5.64 20.55 35.77
C GLU A 354 -6.15 19.46 34.80
N THR A 355 -6.16 19.72 33.49
CA THR A 355 -6.52 18.70 32.51
C THR A 355 -5.50 17.56 32.53
N ARG A 356 -5.96 16.36 32.87
CA ARG A 356 -5.08 15.19 33.05
C ARG A 356 -5.07 14.22 31.88
N LEU A 357 -6.01 14.33 30.96
CA LEU A 357 -6.06 13.58 29.71
C LEU A 357 -7.08 14.21 28.75
N LYS A 358 -7.03 13.82 27.49
CA LYS A 358 -7.95 14.25 26.45
C LYS A 358 -8.53 13.03 25.76
N LEU A 359 -9.86 12.94 25.66
CA LEU A 359 -10.56 11.84 25.00
C LEU A 359 -11.12 12.33 23.68
N ILE A 360 -10.83 11.63 22.59
CA ILE A 360 -11.41 11.92 21.29
C ILE A 360 -12.24 10.70 20.90
N ASP A 361 -13.53 10.94 20.70
CA ASP A 361 -14.50 9.86 20.49
C ASP A 361 -14.44 9.36 19.05
N GLU A 362 -14.44 10.27 18.07
CA GLU A 362 -14.52 9.94 16.63
C GLU A 362 -13.15 9.98 15.94
N LEU A 363 -12.97 9.12 14.93
CA LEU A 363 -11.72 9.04 14.16
C LEU A 363 -11.46 10.32 13.33
N CYS A 364 -12.50 10.91 12.75
CA CYS A 364 -12.37 12.15 11.98
C CYS A 364 -11.91 13.35 12.84
N ASP A 365 -12.36 13.41 14.09
CA ASP A 365 -11.94 14.41 15.07
C ASP A 365 -10.48 14.19 15.49
N LEU A 366 -10.06 12.92 15.59
CA LEU A 366 -8.67 12.57 15.86
C LEU A 366 -7.76 13.03 14.72
N ASP A 367 -8.11 12.72 13.47
CA ASP A 367 -7.33 13.15 12.30
C ASP A 367 -7.25 14.68 12.21
N SER A 368 -8.37 15.37 12.45
CA SER A 368 -8.41 16.84 12.49
C SER A 368 -7.52 17.41 13.60
N THR A 369 -7.50 16.74 14.76
CA THR A 369 -6.65 17.14 15.90
C THR A 369 -5.17 16.88 15.62
N LEU A 370 -4.81 15.74 15.02
CA LEU A 370 -3.44 15.39 14.66
C LEU A 370 -2.84 16.41 13.69
N ASN A 371 -3.62 16.84 12.69
CA ASN A 371 -3.18 17.76 11.64
C ASN A 371 -3.27 19.25 12.01
N SER A 372 -3.72 19.56 13.23
CA SER A 372 -3.72 20.93 13.76
C SER A 372 -2.34 21.38 14.24
N SER A 373 -2.19 22.68 14.53
CA SER A 373 -0.92 23.23 15.02
C SER A 373 -0.67 22.89 16.50
N HIS A 374 0.30 22.01 16.76
CA HIS A 374 0.74 21.67 18.11
C HIS A 374 1.94 22.50 18.55
N ARG A 375 1.94 22.96 19.81
CA ARG A 375 3.08 23.71 20.41
C ARG A 375 4.31 22.85 20.69
N ARG A 376 4.23 21.54 20.46
CA ARG A 376 5.25 20.56 20.85
C ARG A 376 5.26 19.39 19.86
N PRO A 377 6.37 18.66 19.71
CA PRO A 377 6.44 17.54 18.78
C PRO A 377 5.41 16.45 19.10
N ILE A 378 4.82 15.90 18.05
CA ILE A 378 3.76 14.89 18.12
C ILE A 378 4.39 13.50 18.15
N GLN A 379 3.90 12.65 19.05
CA GLN A 379 4.18 11.22 19.04
C GLN A 379 2.86 10.45 19.02
N VAL A 380 2.72 9.56 18.05
CA VAL A 380 1.54 8.72 17.89
C VAL A 380 1.94 7.27 18.16
N PHE A 381 1.27 6.66 19.14
CA PHE A 381 1.40 5.26 19.47
C PHE A 381 0.06 4.58 19.20
N GLU A 382 0.03 3.73 18.19
CA GLU A 382 -1.13 2.91 17.90
C GLU A 382 -0.93 1.50 18.43
N PHE A 383 -1.82 1.06 19.32
CA PHE A 383 -1.89 -0.30 19.80
C PHE A 383 -2.99 -1.04 19.05
N TYR A 384 -2.63 -2.06 18.26
CA TYR A 384 -3.56 -2.76 17.38
C TYR A 384 -3.61 -4.27 17.63
N TYR A 385 -4.79 -4.87 17.43
CA TYR A 385 -5.00 -6.32 17.55
C TYR A 385 -4.53 -7.09 16.31
N ASP A 386 -5.15 -6.83 15.17
CA ASP A 386 -4.87 -7.56 13.92
C ASP A 386 -4.08 -6.70 12.93
N THR A 387 -4.72 -5.67 12.41
CA THR A 387 -4.12 -4.67 11.53
C THR A 387 -4.22 -3.26 12.13
N PRO A 388 -3.24 -2.37 11.88
CA PRO A 388 -3.36 -0.96 12.20
C PRO A 388 -4.55 -0.30 11.50
N THR A 389 -4.92 0.87 11.98
CA THR A 389 -6.08 1.65 11.51
C THR A 389 -5.79 2.22 10.14
N THR A 390 -6.62 1.85 9.18
CA THR A 390 -6.57 2.39 7.82
C THR A 390 -7.09 3.82 7.80
N GLY A 391 -6.42 4.71 7.07
CA GLY A 391 -6.89 6.09 6.85
C GLY A 391 -6.41 7.13 7.85
N LEU A 392 -5.61 6.76 8.86
CA LEU A 392 -4.98 7.75 9.76
C LEU A 392 -4.02 8.66 8.98
N ASN A 393 -4.31 9.96 8.96
CA ASN A 393 -3.45 10.94 8.31
C ASN A 393 -2.41 11.47 9.29
N ILE A 394 -1.27 10.78 9.39
CA ILE A 394 -0.18 11.13 10.31
C ILE A 394 0.65 12.29 9.73
N PRO A 395 0.81 13.41 10.45
CA PRO A 395 1.65 14.52 9.99
C PRO A 395 3.11 14.09 9.76
N THR A 396 3.75 14.59 8.71
CA THR A 396 5.14 14.21 8.34
C THR A 396 6.17 14.43 9.46
N ALA A 397 5.96 15.45 10.31
CA ALA A 397 6.84 15.77 11.42
C ALA A 397 6.55 14.95 12.71
N ALA A 398 5.51 14.12 12.72
CA ALA A 398 5.15 13.29 13.86
C ALA A 398 5.94 11.98 13.85
N THR A 399 6.35 11.51 15.03
CA THR A 399 6.86 10.15 15.16
C THR A 399 5.69 9.19 15.32
N TYR A 400 5.66 8.12 14.54
CA TYR A 400 4.59 7.12 14.58
C TYR A 400 5.14 5.72 14.88
N ALA A 401 4.45 4.99 15.76
CA ALA A 401 4.75 3.61 16.09
C ALA A 401 3.46 2.78 16.21
N ALA A 402 3.34 1.78 15.34
CA ALA A 402 2.30 0.75 15.41
C ALA A 402 2.81 -0.46 16.23
N ILE A 403 2.10 -0.82 17.29
CA ILE A 403 2.49 -1.81 18.30
C ILE A 403 1.39 -2.87 18.39
N LYS A 404 1.72 -4.13 18.11
CA LYS A 404 0.75 -5.25 18.15
C LYS A 404 0.48 -5.71 19.57
N VAL A 405 -0.78 -5.85 19.97
CA VAL A 405 -1.22 -6.27 21.31
C VAL A 405 -2.45 -7.19 21.21
N ASP A 406 -2.62 -8.16 22.10
CA ASP A 406 -3.89 -8.93 22.14
C ASP A 406 -4.89 -8.33 23.11
N THR A 407 -4.38 -7.74 24.19
CA THR A 407 -5.18 -7.31 25.33
C THR A 407 -4.76 -5.93 25.82
N LEU A 408 -5.66 -5.28 26.55
CA LEU A 408 -5.34 -4.06 27.29
C LEU A 408 -4.19 -4.29 28.28
N GLU A 409 -4.02 -5.51 28.80
CA GLU A 409 -2.97 -5.80 29.78
C GLU A 409 -1.57 -5.83 29.18
N ASP A 410 -1.44 -6.21 27.90
CA ASP A 410 -0.19 -6.06 27.17
C ASP A 410 0.24 -4.58 27.13
N ILE A 411 -0.69 -3.67 26.85
CA ILE A 411 -0.44 -2.22 26.83
C ILE A 411 -0.02 -1.77 28.22
N LYS A 412 -0.73 -2.19 29.27
CA LYS A 412 -0.42 -1.82 30.66
C LYS A 412 0.98 -2.29 31.07
N GLU A 413 1.40 -3.47 30.66
CA GLU A 413 2.77 -3.94 30.89
C GLU A 413 3.78 -3.16 30.06
N MET A 414 3.51 -2.80 28.80
CA MET A 414 4.41 -1.97 27.99
C MET A 414 4.64 -0.57 28.60
N ILE A 415 3.62 0.01 29.23
CA ILE A 415 3.70 1.35 29.83
C ILE A 415 3.99 1.33 31.33
N LYS A 416 4.20 0.17 31.93
CA LYS A 416 4.74 0.06 33.31
C LYS A 416 6.03 0.85 33.43
#